data_AF-A0A968E203-F1
#
_entry.id   AF-A0A968E203-F1
#
_cell.length_a   1.000
_cell.length_b   1.000
_cell.length_c   1.000
_cell.angle_alpha   90.00
_cell.angle_beta   90.00
_cell.angle_gamma   90.00
#
_symmetry.space_group_name_H-M   'P 1'
#
loop_
_entity.id
_entity.type
_entity.pdbx_description
1 polymer ?
#
loop_
_entity_poly.entity_id
_entity_poly.type
_entity_poly.pdbx_seq_one_letter_code
_entity_poly.pdbx_strand_id
1 'polypeptide(L)'
;MSFPITVSDENNQEKLDRVLPVMGTPLKIRLRQYLPDLKWKTTAVEHKSGGIVAKLTITGENLKQDVWLSSNDPARQSITSSIGGVALKRIHDPNTVEKLLRELIDANAVGILSVWPDDSNTPLDYVVKPGETLAVPKTKYKLSFLDYLSHYSIDAKTKKVINRTDKRPNPAVKVRVDDGEKNYEQWLWSKFPSSPHKKLQVPLRMKFTDFNLSGTDGKYILVVAQGSEPRILFIKDAKMHAKKTMLGESYPFANKQYSFTIDKVFEHALIKTDWANNSEKLLRPAVVATVEHDDTVQEAVLELNKPFHHKTRFGTVVLLYRRQTGPSERTN
;
A
#
# COMPACT_ATOMS: atom_id res chain seq x y z
N MET A 1 -29.89 -23.68 8.31
CA MET A 1 -30.70 -23.83 7.09
C MET A 1 -29.76 -24.10 5.93
N SER A 2 -30.08 -25.08 5.08
CA SER A 2 -29.29 -25.43 3.89
C SER A 2 -30.12 -25.16 2.64
N PHE A 3 -29.49 -24.58 1.62
CA PHE A 3 -30.10 -24.35 0.32
C PHE A 3 -29.33 -25.16 -0.72
N PRO A 4 -29.90 -26.26 -1.25
CA PRO A 4 -29.20 -27.07 -2.23
C PRO A 4 -29.06 -26.26 -3.53
N ILE A 5 -27.89 -26.27 -4.15
CA ILE A 5 -27.60 -25.61 -5.44
C ILE A 5 -27.06 -26.69 -6.37
N THR A 6 -27.54 -26.72 -7.60
CA THR A 6 -27.03 -27.62 -8.64
C THR A 6 -26.15 -26.80 -9.58
N VAL A 7 -24.96 -27.32 -9.88
CA VAL A 7 -24.07 -26.85 -10.94
C VAL A 7 -24.02 -27.98 -11.96
N SER A 8 -24.28 -27.65 -13.22
CA SER A 8 -24.44 -28.59 -14.32
C SER A 8 -23.11 -29.28 -14.67
N ASP A 9 -22.01 -28.51 -14.60
CA ASP A 9 -20.65 -29.02 -14.74
C ASP A 9 -19.71 -28.27 -13.79
N GLU A 10 -19.23 -28.97 -12.75
CA GLU A 10 -18.34 -28.38 -11.74
C GLU A 10 -16.94 -28.02 -12.28
N ASN A 11 -16.60 -28.37 -13.51
CA ASN A 11 -15.36 -27.90 -14.14
C ASN A 11 -15.55 -26.58 -14.88
N ASN A 12 -16.78 -26.15 -15.11
CA ASN A 12 -17.07 -24.95 -15.89
C ASN A 12 -17.62 -23.84 -14.99
N GLN A 13 -17.34 -22.59 -15.37
CA GLN A 13 -18.00 -21.46 -14.74
C GLN A 13 -19.48 -21.47 -15.14
N GLU A 14 -20.37 -21.24 -14.17
CA GLU A 14 -21.81 -21.25 -14.41
C GLU A 14 -22.45 -20.01 -13.78
N LYS A 15 -23.28 -19.30 -14.55
CA LYS A 15 -24.08 -18.22 -13.97
C LYS A 15 -25.15 -18.84 -13.10
N LEU A 16 -25.26 -18.33 -11.87
CA LEU A 16 -26.32 -18.68 -10.95
C LEU A 16 -27.28 -17.48 -10.92
N ASP A 17 -28.58 -17.73 -10.97
CA ASP A 17 -29.58 -16.69 -10.78
C ASP A 17 -30.61 -17.17 -9.76
N ARG A 18 -30.14 -17.33 -8.53
CA ARG A 18 -30.95 -17.85 -7.43
C ARG A 18 -30.91 -16.90 -6.25
N VAL A 19 -32.09 -16.51 -5.78
CA VAL A 19 -32.26 -15.70 -4.57
C VAL A 19 -32.68 -16.62 -3.42
N LEU A 20 -31.91 -16.58 -2.34
CA LEU A 20 -32.13 -17.35 -1.13
C LEU A 20 -32.57 -16.39 0.00
N PRO A 21 -33.83 -16.44 0.45
CA PRO A 21 -34.26 -15.66 1.60
C PRO A 21 -33.68 -16.24 2.89
N VAL A 22 -33.26 -15.40 3.83
CA VAL A 22 -32.88 -15.85 5.17
C VAL A 22 -34.10 -15.72 6.09
N MET A 23 -34.71 -16.87 6.40
CA MET A 23 -35.95 -16.93 7.19
C MET A 23 -35.86 -16.10 8.48
N GLY A 24 -36.92 -15.32 8.76
CA GLY A 24 -37.00 -14.46 9.94
C GLY A 24 -36.18 -13.16 9.85
N THR A 25 -35.63 -12.83 8.68
CA THR A 25 -34.87 -11.58 8.45
C THR A 25 -35.22 -10.97 7.09
N PRO A 26 -34.98 -9.65 6.88
CA PRO A 26 -35.12 -9.03 5.57
C PRO A 26 -33.96 -9.34 4.60
N LEU A 27 -33.00 -10.18 4.99
CA LEU A 27 -31.81 -10.49 4.19
C LEU A 27 -32.14 -11.40 3.01
N LYS A 28 -31.63 -11.04 1.84
CA LYS A 28 -31.66 -11.87 0.62
C LYS A 28 -30.24 -12.15 0.15
N ILE A 29 -29.94 -13.41 -0.15
CA ILE A 29 -28.65 -13.81 -0.72
C ILE A 29 -28.89 -14.17 -2.18
N ARG A 30 -28.36 -13.39 -3.11
CA ARG A 30 -28.43 -13.70 -4.53
C ARG A 30 -27.14 -14.35 -4.99
N LEU A 31 -27.21 -15.62 -5.37
CA LEU A 31 -26.09 -16.32 -6.00
C LEU A 31 -25.96 -15.78 -7.43
N ARG A 32 -24.74 -15.44 -7.85
CA ARG A 32 -24.45 -14.82 -9.15
C ARG A 32 -23.70 -15.76 -10.07
N GLN A 33 -22.69 -16.45 -9.54
CA GLN A 33 -21.79 -17.24 -10.37
C GLN A 33 -21.08 -18.31 -9.56
N TYR A 34 -20.95 -19.49 -10.14
CA TYR A 34 -20.05 -20.54 -9.71
C TYR A 34 -18.70 -20.41 -10.44
N LEU A 35 -17.60 -20.53 -9.68
CA LEU A 35 -16.23 -20.48 -10.17
C LEU A 35 -15.51 -21.78 -9.77
N PRO A 36 -15.07 -22.62 -10.72
CA PRO A 36 -14.35 -23.87 -10.42
C PRO A 36 -12.93 -23.65 -9.88
N ASP A 37 -12.28 -22.55 -10.26
CA ASP A 37 -10.96 -22.14 -9.76
C ASP A 37 -10.93 -20.62 -9.49
N LEU A 38 -11.43 -20.25 -8.31
CA LEU A 38 -11.36 -18.89 -7.81
C LEU A 38 -9.91 -18.41 -7.73
N LYS A 39 -9.62 -17.31 -8.42
CA LYS A 39 -8.36 -16.59 -8.28
C LYS A 39 -8.61 -15.08 -8.18
N TRP A 40 -7.82 -14.47 -7.31
CA TRP A 40 -7.77 -13.02 -7.18
C TRP A 40 -6.87 -12.49 -8.29
N LYS A 41 -7.43 -11.68 -9.18
CA LYS A 41 -6.69 -10.99 -10.24
C LYS A 41 -6.52 -9.54 -9.83
N THR A 42 -5.26 -9.12 -9.70
CA THR A 42 -4.93 -7.71 -9.45
C THR A 42 -4.47 -7.06 -10.75
N THR A 43 -5.02 -5.89 -11.05
CA THR A 43 -4.68 -5.10 -12.24
C THR A 43 -4.54 -3.62 -11.87
N ALA A 44 -3.84 -2.86 -12.71
CA ALA A 44 -3.88 -1.41 -12.69
C ALA A 44 -4.95 -0.92 -13.66
N VAL A 45 -5.80 0.00 -13.20
CA VAL A 45 -6.85 0.63 -14.01
C VAL A 45 -6.59 2.13 -14.03
N GLU A 46 -6.67 2.72 -15.22
CA GLU A 46 -6.52 4.17 -15.40
C GLU A 46 -7.61 4.93 -14.64
N HIS A 47 -7.21 5.98 -13.93
CA HIS A 47 -8.08 6.81 -13.11
C HIS A 47 -7.45 8.20 -12.91
N LYS A 48 -8.22 9.28 -13.12
CA LYS A 48 -7.71 10.66 -13.06
C LYS A 48 -7.09 11.05 -11.71
N SER A 49 -7.64 10.56 -10.60
CA SER A 49 -7.06 10.76 -9.25
C SER A 49 -6.08 9.64 -8.83
N GLY A 50 -5.80 8.71 -9.75
CA GLY A 50 -4.88 7.60 -9.53
C GLY A 50 -3.45 8.07 -9.27
N GLY A 51 -2.70 7.19 -8.60
CA GLY A 51 -1.28 7.41 -8.34
C GLY A 51 -0.42 6.84 -9.44
N ILE A 52 0.86 6.65 -9.13
CA ILE A 52 1.75 5.81 -9.92
C ILE A 52 1.69 4.40 -9.34
N VAL A 53 1.47 3.41 -10.20
CA VAL A 53 1.40 1.99 -9.83
C VAL A 53 2.53 1.24 -10.52
N ALA A 54 3.27 0.43 -9.78
CA ALA A 54 4.31 -0.44 -10.33
C ALA A 54 3.92 -1.90 -10.18
N LYS A 55 4.01 -2.66 -11.27
CA LYS A 55 3.95 -4.12 -11.24
C LYS A 55 5.37 -4.65 -11.13
N LEU A 56 5.63 -5.44 -10.09
CA LEU A 56 6.88 -6.14 -9.88
C LEU A 56 6.63 -7.66 -9.97
N THR A 57 7.61 -8.41 -10.46
CA THR A 57 7.63 -9.86 -10.30
C THR A 57 8.82 -10.24 -9.43
N ILE A 58 8.54 -10.87 -8.30
CA ILE A 58 9.55 -11.48 -7.44
C ILE A 58 9.81 -12.90 -7.94
N THR A 59 11.09 -13.23 -8.10
CA THR A 59 11.53 -14.57 -8.50
C THR A 59 12.57 -15.11 -7.52
N GLY A 60 12.61 -16.43 -7.36
CA GLY A 60 13.63 -17.14 -6.61
C GLY A 60 13.37 -18.63 -6.61
N GLU A 61 14.03 -19.36 -5.72
CA GLU A 61 13.89 -20.81 -5.61
C GLU A 61 12.43 -21.19 -5.35
N ASN A 62 11.79 -21.81 -6.35
CA ASN A 62 10.37 -22.19 -6.33
C ASN A 62 9.38 -21.04 -6.07
N LEU A 63 9.81 -19.78 -6.23
CA LEU A 63 8.99 -18.60 -6.03
C LEU A 63 8.87 -17.82 -7.33
N LYS A 64 7.63 -17.57 -7.75
CA LYS A 64 7.29 -16.56 -8.73
C LYS A 64 6.00 -15.87 -8.30
N GLN A 65 6.11 -14.60 -7.91
CA GLN A 65 5.00 -13.84 -7.36
C GLN A 65 4.92 -12.46 -7.99
N ASP A 66 3.73 -12.11 -8.47
CA ASP A 66 3.42 -10.75 -8.89
C ASP A 66 3.03 -9.89 -7.68
N VAL A 67 3.61 -8.70 -7.60
CA VAL A 67 3.36 -7.69 -6.58
C VAL A 67 2.98 -6.38 -7.25
N TRP A 68 2.01 -5.70 -6.67
CA TRP A 68 1.56 -4.38 -7.13
C TRP A 68 1.80 -3.35 -6.04
N LEU A 69 2.63 -2.35 -6.35
CA LEU A 69 2.88 -1.21 -5.48
C LEU A 69 2.16 0.04 -5.99
N SER A 70 1.71 0.91 -5.10
CA SER A 70 1.00 2.14 -5.45
C SER A 70 1.49 3.32 -4.61
N SER A 71 1.66 4.48 -5.23
CA SER A 71 2.11 5.69 -4.53
C SER A 71 1.03 6.27 -3.63
N ASN A 72 -0.24 6.00 -3.96
CA ASN A 72 -1.41 6.62 -3.31
C ASN A 72 -2.15 5.65 -2.38
N ASP A 73 -1.77 4.36 -2.34
CA ASP A 73 -2.34 3.37 -1.42
C ASP A 73 -1.30 3.02 -0.34
N PRO A 74 -1.44 3.55 0.90
CA PRO A 74 -0.49 3.29 1.98
C PRO A 74 -0.28 1.81 2.31
N ALA A 75 -1.29 0.95 2.09
CA ALA A 75 -1.18 -0.49 2.34
C ALA A 75 -0.34 -1.20 1.28
N ARG A 76 -0.13 -0.57 0.12
CA ARG A 76 0.60 -1.12 -1.03
C ARG A 76 1.81 -0.26 -1.43
N GLN A 77 2.35 0.54 -0.51
CA GLN A 77 3.55 1.33 -0.79
C GLN A 77 4.84 0.51 -0.69
N SER A 78 4.83 -0.66 -0.05
CA SER A 78 6.04 -1.46 0.08
C SER A 78 5.75 -2.94 0.29
N ILE A 79 6.72 -3.76 -0.07
CA ILE A 79 6.87 -5.15 0.35
C ILE A 79 8.14 -5.29 1.18
N THR A 80 8.07 -6.06 2.25
CA THR A 80 9.21 -6.32 3.14
C THR A 80 9.17 -7.75 3.64
N SER A 81 10.33 -8.40 3.71
CA SER A 81 10.51 -9.77 4.19
C SER A 81 11.91 -9.95 4.78
N SER A 82 12.25 -11.18 5.20
CA SER A 82 13.60 -11.53 5.64
C SER A 82 14.64 -11.46 4.51
N ILE A 83 14.24 -11.69 3.25
CA ILE A 83 15.18 -11.66 2.11
C ILE A 83 15.47 -10.24 1.62
N GLY A 84 14.61 -9.27 1.91
CA GLY A 84 14.73 -7.91 1.42
C GLY A 84 13.39 -7.18 1.33
N GLY A 85 13.38 -6.06 0.62
CA GLY A 85 12.15 -5.29 0.41
C GLY A 85 12.25 -4.26 -0.69
N VAL A 86 11.09 -3.88 -1.22
CA VAL A 86 10.95 -2.84 -2.23
C VAL A 86 9.85 -1.89 -1.78
N ALA A 87 10.16 -0.60 -1.71
CA ALA A 87 9.17 0.45 -1.48
C ALA A 87 9.00 1.30 -2.75
N LEU A 88 7.81 1.83 -2.98
CA LEU A 88 7.53 2.81 -4.02
C LEU A 88 7.35 4.17 -3.35
N LYS A 89 8.17 5.16 -3.72
CA LYS A 89 8.08 6.53 -3.20
C LYS A 89 7.97 7.53 -4.34
N ARG A 90 7.08 8.50 -4.16
CA ARG A 90 6.80 9.52 -5.17
C ARG A 90 7.59 10.79 -4.90
N ILE A 91 8.16 11.36 -5.96
CA ILE A 91 8.57 12.77 -6.06
C ILE A 91 7.51 13.47 -6.93
N HIS A 92 7.13 14.69 -6.56
CA HIS A 92 6.01 15.40 -7.18
C HIS A 92 6.41 16.13 -8.45
N ASP A 93 7.59 16.74 -8.49
CA ASP A 93 8.11 17.43 -9.68
C ASP A 93 9.12 16.55 -10.43
N PRO A 94 8.79 16.05 -11.64
CA PRO A 94 9.69 15.22 -12.44
C PRO A 94 11.02 15.90 -12.77
N ASN A 95 11.06 17.24 -12.85
CA ASN A 95 12.28 17.97 -13.20
C ASN A 95 13.30 18.00 -12.05
N THR A 96 12.86 17.71 -10.83
CA THR A 96 13.73 17.75 -9.64
C THR A 96 14.29 16.39 -9.24
N VAL A 97 13.81 15.30 -9.85
CA VAL A 97 14.14 13.91 -9.46
C VAL A 97 15.64 13.69 -9.37
N GLU A 98 16.41 14.04 -10.40
CA GLU A 98 17.86 13.85 -10.42
C GLU A 98 18.58 14.62 -9.31
N LYS A 99 18.16 15.87 -9.08
CA LYS A 99 18.75 16.72 -8.03
C LYS A 99 18.47 16.13 -6.65
N LEU A 100 17.21 15.82 -6.37
CA LEU A 100 16.79 15.26 -5.08
C LEU A 100 17.45 13.91 -4.80
N LEU A 101 17.60 13.05 -5.82
CA LEU A 101 18.29 11.77 -5.66
C LEU A 101 19.78 11.94 -5.33
N ARG A 102 20.48 12.89 -5.96
CA ARG A 102 21.88 13.19 -5.60
C ARG A 102 22.00 13.67 -4.16
N GLU A 103 21.07 14.52 -3.72
CA GLU A 103 21.03 15.00 -2.33
C GLU A 103 20.66 13.90 -1.33
N LEU A 104 19.78 12.95 -1.71
CA LEU A 104 19.38 11.82 -0.87
C LEU A 104 20.48 10.78 -0.64
N ILE A 105 21.50 10.73 -1.51
CA ILE A 105 22.67 9.85 -1.32
C ILE A 105 23.58 10.34 -0.18
N ASP A 106 23.47 11.61 0.21
CA ASP A 106 24.18 12.20 1.35
C ASP A 106 23.86 11.44 2.65
N ALA A 107 24.88 11.12 3.45
CA ALA A 107 24.72 10.36 4.69
C ALA A 107 23.85 11.08 5.74
N ASN A 108 23.74 12.41 5.67
CA ASN A 108 22.92 13.21 6.58
C ASN A 108 21.47 13.38 6.08
N ALA A 109 21.16 12.93 4.87
CA ALA A 109 19.79 12.97 4.35
C ALA A 109 18.92 11.92 5.02
N VAL A 110 17.74 12.34 5.51
CA VAL A 110 16.81 11.45 6.24
C VAL A 110 15.50 11.21 5.51
N GLY A 111 15.17 12.02 4.52
CA GLY A 111 13.92 11.88 3.76
C GLY A 111 13.63 13.07 2.86
N ILE A 112 12.39 13.14 2.38
CA ILE A 112 11.84 14.28 1.64
C ILE A 112 10.75 14.96 2.48
N LEU A 113 10.77 16.28 2.53
CA LEU A 113 9.66 17.09 2.98
C LEU A 113 8.93 17.67 1.78
N SER A 114 7.65 17.30 1.62
CA SER A 114 6.74 17.93 0.66
C SER A 114 6.03 19.10 1.32
N VAL A 115 6.11 20.28 0.73
CA VAL A 115 5.57 21.55 1.26
C VAL A 115 4.58 22.13 0.26
N TRP A 116 3.39 22.50 0.71
CA TRP A 116 2.39 23.20 -0.08
C TRP A 116 2.43 24.70 0.30
N PRO A 117 3.10 25.56 -0.50
CA PRO A 117 3.27 26.98 -0.18
C PRO A 117 1.95 27.79 -0.26
N ASP A 118 1.00 27.33 -1.09
CA ASP A 118 -0.33 27.91 -1.30
C ASP A 118 -1.38 26.79 -1.32
N ASP A 119 -2.64 27.11 -1.65
CA ASP A 119 -3.70 26.14 -1.96
C ASP A 119 -3.48 25.35 -3.28
N SER A 120 -2.25 25.33 -3.79
CA SER A 120 -1.88 24.53 -4.94
C SER A 120 -2.04 23.04 -4.62
N ASN A 121 -2.30 22.23 -5.64
CA ASN A 121 -2.33 20.77 -5.45
C ASN A 121 -0.94 20.12 -5.53
N THR A 122 0.09 20.87 -5.94
CA THR A 122 1.43 20.35 -6.20
C THR A 122 2.42 20.87 -5.17
N PRO A 123 2.97 20.01 -4.30
CA PRO A 123 3.98 20.44 -3.33
C PRO A 123 5.34 20.68 -3.99
N LEU A 124 6.17 21.45 -3.28
CA LEU A 124 7.61 21.50 -3.48
C LEU A 124 8.27 20.43 -2.60
N ASP A 125 9.17 19.65 -3.17
CA ASP A 125 9.90 18.59 -2.46
C ASP A 125 11.31 19.05 -2.11
N TYR A 126 11.71 18.85 -0.84
CA TYR A 126 13.03 19.18 -0.32
C TYR A 126 13.67 17.97 0.36
N VAL A 127 14.96 17.74 0.15
CA VAL A 127 15.69 16.77 0.97
C VAL A 127 15.84 17.32 2.39
N VAL A 128 15.54 16.47 3.37
CA VAL A 128 15.64 16.81 4.78
C VAL A 128 17.04 16.44 5.28
N LYS A 129 17.78 17.43 5.72
CA LYS A 129 19.06 17.29 6.42
C LYS A 129 19.00 18.07 7.74
N PRO A 130 18.97 17.40 8.90
CA PRO A 130 18.95 18.09 10.19
C PRO A 130 20.10 19.10 10.32
N GLY A 131 19.80 20.28 10.85
CA GLY A 131 20.70 21.44 10.91
C GLY A 131 20.54 22.43 9.74
N GLU A 132 19.96 22.02 8.61
CA GLU A 132 19.80 22.91 7.47
C GLU A 132 18.57 23.82 7.57
N THR A 133 18.65 24.96 6.89
CA THR A 133 17.55 25.91 6.73
C THR A 133 17.41 26.27 5.26
N LEU A 134 16.17 26.32 4.77
CA LEU A 134 15.85 26.68 3.39
C LEU A 134 14.73 27.71 3.33
N ALA A 135 14.76 28.54 2.30
CA ALA A 135 13.67 29.47 1.98
C ALA A 135 12.64 28.76 1.10
N VAL A 136 11.35 28.96 1.39
CA VAL A 136 10.26 28.46 0.54
C VAL A 136 10.02 29.50 -0.57
N PRO A 137 10.30 29.17 -1.85
CA PRO A 137 10.22 30.12 -2.96
C PRO A 137 8.87 30.81 -3.02
N LYS A 138 8.90 32.12 -3.35
CA LYS A 138 7.71 32.98 -3.51
C LYS A 138 6.85 33.14 -2.25
N THR A 139 7.38 32.77 -1.08
CA THR A 139 6.72 33.00 0.21
C THR A 139 7.66 33.70 1.18
N LYS A 140 7.11 34.18 2.30
CA LYS A 140 7.90 34.72 3.42
C LYS A 140 8.52 33.64 4.32
N TYR A 141 8.19 32.36 4.09
CA TYR A 141 8.52 31.30 5.02
C TYR A 141 9.95 30.77 4.84
N LYS A 142 10.63 30.54 5.97
CA LYS A 142 11.87 29.77 6.06
C LYS A 142 11.63 28.51 6.87
N LEU A 143 12.16 27.39 6.40
CA LEU A 143 12.05 26.09 7.04
C LEU A 143 13.42 25.69 7.59
N SER A 144 13.50 25.40 8.89
CA SER A 144 14.68 24.79 9.51
C SER A 144 14.37 23.35 9.92
N PHE A 145 15.24 22.41 9.58
CA PHE A 145 15.15 21.03 10.02
C PHE A 145 15.93 20.87 11.33
N LEU A 146 15.25 20.85 12.46
CA LEU A 146 15.90 20.94 13.76
C LEU A 146 16.47 19.60 14.23
N ASP A 147 15.71 18.52 14.04
CA ASP A 147 16.04 17.21 14.60
C ASP A 147 15.35 16.08 13.81
N TYR A 148 15.88 14.87 13.94
CA TYR A 148 15.34 13.66 13.33
C TYR A 148 15.40 12.49 14.30
N LEU A 149 14.28 11.80 14.49
CA LEU A 149 14.18 10.60 15.31
C LEU A 149 13.75 9.41 14.45
N SER A 150 14.49 8.32 14.54
CA SER A 150 14.16 7.05 13.89
C SER A 150 12.90 6.39 14.47
N HIS A 151 12.72 6.46 15.79
CA HIS A 151 11.51 5.99 16.47
C HIS A 151 11.02 7.05 17.44
N TYR A 152 10.24 8.00 16.92
CA TYR A 152 9.57 8.99 17.75
C TYR A 152 8.62 8.32 18.75
N SER A 153 8.78 8.68 20.01
CA SER A 153 7.84 8.39 21.09
C SER A 153 7.84 9.52 22.10
N ILE A 154 6.78 9.58 22.91
CA ILE A 154 6.73 10.39 24.11
C ILE A 154 6.99 9.47 25.30
N ASP A 155 7.92 9.84 26.18
CA ASP A 155 8.12 9.16 27.45
C ASP A 155 6.91 9.39 28.37
N ALA A 156 6.34 8.32 28.91
CA ALA A 156 5.08 8.41 29.64
C ALA A 156 5.19 9.18 30.96
N LYS A 157 6.38 9.18 31.59
CA LYS A 157 6.64 9.80 32.90
C LYS A 157 7.01 11.28 32.76
N THR A 158 8.01 11.58 31.94
CA THR A 158 8.57 12.91 31.75
C THR A 158 7.80 13.74 30.72
N LYS A 159 6.94 13.10 29.91
CA LYS A 159 6.25 13.72 28.77
C LYS A 159 7.20 14.31 27.72
N LYS A 160 8.49 13.96 27.76
CA LYS A 160 9.48 14.41 26.79
C LYS A 160 9.48 13.52 25.56
N VAL A 161 9.83 14.11 24.43
CA VAL A 161 10.09 13.36 23.19
C VAL A 161 11.39 12.57 23.37
N ILE A 162 11.37 11.30 22.98
CA ILE A 162 12.52 10.40 23.03
C ILE A 162 12.64 9.59 21.74
N ASN A 163 13.86 9.18 21.42
CA ASN A 163 14.10 8.12 20.45
C ASN A 163 14.08 6.76 21.15
N ARG A 164 13.16 5.86 20.80
CA ARG A 164 13.10 4.53 21.43
C ARG A 164 14.14 3.54 20.91
N THR A 165 14.59 3.71 19.66
CA THR A 165 15.51 2.79 18.99
C THR A 165 15.99 3.42 17.70
N ASP A 166 17.20 3.05 17.28
CA ASP A 166 17.77 3.44 15.98
C ASP A 166 17.09 2.74 14.79
N LYS A 167 16.26 1.73 15.06
CA LYS A 167 15.32 1.18 14.06
C LYS A 167 14.28 2.25 13.73
N ARG A 168 13.71 2.19 12.51
CA ARG A 168 12.79 3.21 11.99
C ARG A 168 11.31 2.80 11.91
N PRO A 169 10.66 2.33 12.98
CA PRO A 169 9.25 1.97 12.93
C PRO A 169 8.33 3.20 12.90
N ASN A 170 8.78 4.37 13.39
CA ASN A 170 8.02 5.61 13.40
C ASN A 170 8.95 6.84 13.23
N PRO A 171 9.52 7.04 12.04
CA PRO A 171 10.48 8.11 11.82
C PRO A 171 9.78 9.48 11.79
N ALA A 172 10.47 10.48 12.33
CA ALA A 172 9.95 11.83 12.52
C ALA A 172 11.02 12.89 12.31
N VAL A 173 10.62 14.03 11.74
CA VAL A 173 11.46 15.23 11.66
C VAL A 173 10.82 16.36 12.46
N LYS A 174 11.63 17.11 13.20
CA LYS A 174 11.22 18.37 13.83
C LYS A 174 11.50 19.51 12.86
N VAL A 175 10.46 20.23 12.47
CA VAL A 175 10.56 21.37 11.55
C VAL A 175 10.22 22.65 12.32
N ARG A 176 10.99 23.71 12.08
CA ARG A 176 10.64 25.08 12.45
C ARG A 176 10.27 25.87 11.20
N VAL A 177 9.15 26.57 11.25
CA VAL A 177 8.71 27.51 10.23
C VAL A 177 8.82 28.92 10.80
N ASP A 178 9.64 29.75 10.18
CA ASP A 178 9.77 31.18 10.46
C ASP A 178 9.00 31.94 9.38
N ASP A 179 8.07 32.81 9.78
CA ASP A 179 7.27 33.62 8.87
C ASP A 179 7.65 35.11 8.86
N GLY A 180 8.78 35.46 9.49
CA GLY A 180 9.28 36.82 9.67
C GLY A 180 8.81 37.50 10.96
N GLU A 181 7.74 37.00 11.59
CA GLU A 181 7.18 37.54 12.83
C GLU A 181 7.19 36.51 13.97
N LYS A 182 6.89 35.25 13.63
CA LYS A 182 6.70 34.14 14.55
C LYS A 182 7.42 32.91 14.06
N ASN A 183 7.83 32.10 15.03
CA ASN A 183 8.39 30.78 14.81
C ASN A 183 7.40 29.72 15.25
N TYR A 184 7.19 28.72 14.40
CA TYR A 184 6.31 27.58 14.64
C TYR A 184 7.13 26.29 14.59
N GLU A 185 7.08 25.49 15.64
CA GLU A 185 7.77 24.19 15.66
C GLU A 185 6.76 23.03 15.66
N GLN A 186 7.04 22.01 14.86
CA GLN A 186 6.21 20.81 14.81
C GLN A 186 7.03 19.57 14.45
N TRP A 187 6.67 18.43 15.07
CA TRP A 187 7.09 17.11 14.63
C TRP A 187 6.18 16.58 13.51
N LEU A 188 6.79 16.14 12.41
CA LEU A 188 6.13 15.51 11.27
C LEU A 188 6.52 14.03 11.20
N TRP A 189 5.53 13.14 11.18
CA TRP A 189 5.75 11.70 11.14
C TRP A 189 5.60 11.17 9.73
N SER A 190 6.45 10.22 9.34
CA SER A 190 6.37 9.64 7.99
C SER A 190 5.13 8.76 7.80
N LYS A 191 4.64 8.11 8.86
CA LYS A 191 3.47 7.20 8.80
C LYS A 191 2.14 7.91 9.00
N PHE A 192 2.14 9.08 9.65
CA PHE A 192 0.94 9.78 10.04
C PHE A 192 1.04 11.23 9.60
N PRO A 193 0.20 11.69 8.67
CA PRO A 193 0.29 13.03 8.06
C PRO A 193 0.02 14.18 9.04
N SER A 194 -0.40 13.90 10.27
CA SER A 194 -0.58 14.91 11.31
C SER A 194 -0.30 14.36 12.71
N SER A 195 0.34 15.17 13.55
CA SER A 195 0.44 14.87 14.99
C SER A 195 -0.92 15.11 15.69
N PRO A 196 -1.46 14.16 16.49
CA PRO A 196 -2.64 14.34 17.32
C PRO A 196 -2.39 15.33 18.48
N HIS A 197 -1.16 15.80 18.68
CA HIS A 197 -0.80 16.75 19.73
C HIS A 197 -0.69 18.20 19.22
N LYS A 198 -1.58 18.61 18.30
CA LYS A 198 -1.65 19.99 17.77
C LYS A 198 -2.05 20.97 18.88
N LYS A 199 -1.17 21.91 19.22
CA LYS A 199 -1.54 23.15 19.96
C LYS A 199 -1.50 24.41 19.08
N LEU A 200 -0.71 24.43 18.01
CA LEU A 200 -0.61 25.52 17.03
C LEU A 200 -0.68 24.96 15.61
N GLN A 201 -1.46 25.60 14.75
CA GLN A 201 -1.42 25.31 13.31
C GLN A 201 -0.20 26.02 12.72
N VAL A 202 0.74 25.22 12.21
CA VAL A 202 1.82 25.73 11.37
C VAL A 202 1.19 26.29 10.08
N PRO A 203 1.63 27.46 9.58
CA PRO A 203 0.98 28.13 8.44
C PRO A 203 1.21 27.44 7.08
N LEU A 204 1.94 26.33 7.06
CA LEU A 204 2.22 25.54 5.86
C LEU A 204 1.72 24.11 6.05
N ARG A 205 1.03 23.61 5.02
CA ARG A 205 0.77 22.17 4.91
C ARG A 205 2.06 21.48 4.50
N MET A 206 2.46 20.48 5.26
CA MET A 206 3.70 19.74 5.04
C MET A 206 3.51 18.25 5.27
N LYS A 207 4.28 17.42 4.54
CA LYS A 207 4.32 15.97 4.72
C LYS A 207 5.77 15.49 4.66
N PHE A 208 6.20 14.78 5.70
CA PHE A 208 7.48 14.09 5.69
C PHE A 208 7.33 12.68 5.10
N THR A 209 8.23 12.32 4.20
CA THR A 209 8.38 10.97 3.67
C THR A 209 9.81 10.51 3.96
N ASP A 210 9.97 9.52 4.84
CA ASP A 210 11.28 8.90 5.07
C ASP A 210 11.76 8.24 3.77
N PHE A 211 13.04 8.37 3.41
CA PHE A 211 13.68 7.72 2.23
C PHE A 211 14.77 6.74 2.67
N ASN A 212 14.54 5.96 3.73
CA ASN A 212 15.55 5.06 4.24
C ASN A 212 15.50 3.65 3.69
N LEU A 213 16.68 3.04 3.60
CA LEU A 213 16.91 1.63 3.28
C LEU A 213 17.41 0.80 4.47
N SER A 214 17.43 1.37 5.68
CA SER A 214 17.78 0.70 6.95
C SER A 214 19.15 0.02 6.99
N GLY A 215 20.08 0.43 6.13
CA GLY A 215 21.48 -0.01 6.19
C GLY A 215 21.74 -1.43 5.67
N THR A 216 20.73 -2.14 5.16
CA THR A 216 20.88 -3.55 4.76
C THR A 216 20.77 -3.69 3.26
N ASP A 217 21.73 -4.38 2.64
CA ASP A 217 21.67 -4.84 1.25
C ASP A 217 20.33 -5.54 0.96
N GLY A 218 19.91 -5.52 -0.30
CA GLY A 218 18.64 -6.13 -0.70
C GLY A 218 17.39 -5.33 -0.34
N LYS A 219 17.53 -4.06 0.04
CA LYS A 219 16.41 -3.13 0.15
C LYS A 219 16.49 -2.08 -0.93
N TYR A 220 15.34 -1.79 -1.52
CA TYR A 220 15.21 -0.91 -2.67
C TYR A 220 14.08 0.09 -2.46
N ILE A 221 14.27 1.31 -2.94
CA ILE A 221 13.18 2.28 -3.12
C ILE A 221 13.10 2.57 -4.61
N LEU A 222 11.98 2.19 -5.23
CA LEU A 222 11.58 2.63 -6.54
C LEU A 222 11.02 4.06 -6.42
N VAL A 223 11.80 5.02 -6.88
CA VAL A 223 11.45 6.44 -6.91
C VAL A 223 10.77 6.75 -8.23
N VAL A 224 9.57 7.32 -8.15
CA VAL A 224 8.73 7.63 -9.32
C VAL A 224 8.27 9.07 -9.29
N ALA A 225 8.21 9.70 -10.46
CA ALA A 225 7.50 10.96 -10.67
C ALA A 225 6.79 10.91 -12.02
N GLN A 226 5.67 11.61 -12.12
CA GLN A 226 4.82 11.59 -13.31
C GLN A 226 5.55 12.23 -14.50
N GLY A 227 5.53 11.58 -15.66
CA GLY A 227 6.25 12.01 -16.85
C GLY A 227 7.76 11.80 -16.77
N SER A 228 8.26 11.03 -15.80
CA SER A 228 9.69 10.73 -15.66
C SER A 228 9.96 9.23 -15.63
N GLU A 229 11.14 8.84 -16.11
CA GLU A 229 11.61 7.48 -15.96
C GLU A 229 11.82 7.14 -14.47
N PRO A 230 11.40 5.94 -14.02
CA PRO A 230 11.66 5.49 -12.67
C PRO A 230 13.17 5.42 -12.37
N ARG A 231 13.48 5.64 -11.09
CA ARG A 231 14.82 5.55 -10.52
C ARG A 231 14.79 4.60 -9.36
N ILE A 232 15.93 3.99 -9.05
CA ILE A 232 16.05 3.07 -7.93
C ILE A 232 17.15 3.53 -6.99
N LEU A 233 16.79 3.66 -5.72
CA LEU A 233 17.72 3.82 -4.62
C LEU A 233 17.97 2.47 -3.97
N PHE A 234 19.22 2.17 -3.69
CA PHE A 234 19.63 0.92 -3.04
C PHE A 234 20.90 1.14 -2.20
N ILE A 235 21.17 0.22 -1.28
CA ILE A 235 22.43 0.19 -0.54
C ILE A 235 23.34 -0.85 -1.20
N LYS A 236 24.61 -0.46 -1.40
CA LYS A 236 25.68 -1.34 -1.81
C LYS A 236 26.97 -0.86 -1.15
N ASP A 237 27.73 -1.77 -0.57
CA ASP A 237 28.99 -1.49 0.13
C ASP A 237 28.80 -0.41 1.23
N ALA A 238 27.71 -0.56 2.00
CA ALA A 238 27.27 0.36 3.07
C ALA A 238 26.98 1.81 2.63
N LYS A 239 26.97 2.10 1.33
CA LYS A 239 26.65 3.41 0.76
C LYS A 239 25.33 3.37 0.02
N MET A 240 24.60 4.47 0.04
CA MET A 240 23.40 4.63 -0.78
C MET A 240 23.82 4.97 -2.22
N HIS A 241 23.14 4.35 -3.19
CA HIS A 241 23.34 4.59 -4.61
C HIS A 241 21.99 4.84 -5.26
N ALA A 242 21.99 5.65 -6.33
CA ALA A 242 20.85 5.83 -7.22
C ALA A 242 21.25 5.43 -8.64
N LYS A 243 20.35 4.77 -9.37
CA LYS A 243 20.50 4.58 -10.81
C LYS A 243 19.17 4.62 -11.54
N LYS A 244 19.23 4.78 -12.87
CA LYS A 244 18.09 4.54 -13.74
C LYS A 244 17.62 3.10 -13.62
N THR A 245 16.31 2.89 -13.57
CA THR A 245 15.77 1.53 -13.70
C THR A 245 15.55 1.16 -15.15
N MET A 246 15.69 -0.13 -15.46
CA MET A 246 15.29 -0.69 -16.74
C MET A 246 14.18 -1.72 -16.49
N LEU A 247 13.10 -1.63 -17.26
CA LEU A 247 12.02 -2.60 -17.16
C LEU A 247 12.55 -4.00 -17.53
N GLY A 248 12.15 -5.01 -16.77
CA GLY A 248 12.63 -6.38 -16.92
C GLY A 248 14.04 -6.66 -16.38
N GLU A 249 14.81 -5.63 -15.98
CA GLU A 249 16.09 -5.84 -15.29
C GLU A 249 15.84 -6.51 -13.93
N SER A 250 16.68 -7.50 -13.60
CA SER A 250 16.64 -8.20 -12.32
C SER A 250 17.46 -7.45 -11.27
N TYR A 251 16.83 -7.18 -10.13
CA TYR A 251 17.43 -6.54 -8.97
C TYR A 251 17.51 -7.56 -7.82
N PRO A 252 18.72 -8.04 -7.46
CA PRO A 252 18.87 -9.10 -6.46
C PRO A 252 18.58 -8.59 -5.04
N PHE A 253 17.89 -9.39 -4.25
CA PHE A 253 17.73 -9.15 -2.82
C PHE A 253 19.01 -9.52 -2.04
N ALA A 254 18.97 -9.43 -0.71
CA ALA A 254 20.15 -9.68 0.13
C ALA A 254 20.62 -11.13 -0.04
N ASN A 255 19.65 -12.05 -0.04
CA ASN A 255 19.86 -13.39 -0.56
C ASN A 255 19.76 -13.32 -2.10
N LYS A 256 20.92 -13.44 -2.75
CA LYS A 256 21.06 -13.38 -4.22
C LYS A 256 20.30 -14.49 -4.98
N GLN A 257 19.77 -15.49 -4.29
CA GLN A 257 18.85 -16.48 -4.87
C GLN A 257 17.48 -15.90 -5.21
N TYR A 258 17.15 -14.73 -4.66
CA TYR A 258 15.91 -14.02 -4.90
C TYR A 258 16.18 -12.68 -5.56
N SER A 259 15.28 -12.27 -6.44
CA SER A 259 15.33 -10.98 -7.11
C SER A 259 13.93 -10.47 -7.40
N PHE A 260 13.82 -9.22 -7.81
CA PHE A 260 12.61 -8.72 -8.43
C PHE A 260 12.91 -8.04 -9.76
N THR A 261 11.93 -8.05 -10.66
CA THR A 261 11.91 -7.24 -11.88
C THR A 261 10.84 -6.17 -11.76
N ILE A 262 11.07 -5.03 -12.42
CA ILE A 262 10.02 -4.03 -12.64
C ILE A 262 9.41 -4.36 -14.00
N ASP A 263 8.20 -4.91 -14.00
CA ASP A 263 7.55 -5.33 -15.24
C ASP A 263 6.95 -4.14 -15.99
N LYS A 264 6.19 -3.31 -15.25
CA LYS A 264 5.44 -2.17 -15.79
C LYS A 264 5.27 -1.09 -14.73
N VAL A 265 5.21 0.15 -15.18
CA VAL A 265 4.81 1.30 -14.37
C VAL A 265 3.66 1.99 -15.10
N PHE A 266 2.59 2.28 -14.36
CA PHE A 266 1.38 2.94 -14.85
C PHE A 266 1.26 4.28 -14.15
N GLU A 267 1.08 5.33 -14.94
CA GLU A 267 0.71 6.65 -14.44
C GLU A 267 -0.82 6.75 -14.32
N HIS A 268 -1.29 7.60 -13.40
CA HIS A 268 -2.72 7.83 -13.17
C HIS A 268 -3.52 6.53 -13.02
N ALA A 269 -3.06 5.63 -12.15
CA ALA A 269 -3.68 4.32 -11.99
C ALA A 269 -4.10 4.04 -10.54
N LEU A 270 -5.13 3.20 -10.41
CA LEU A 270 -5.54 2.56 -9.17
C LEU A 270 -5.33 1.06 -9.28
N ILE A 271 -4.97 0.44 -8.16
CA ILE A 271 -4.91 -1.02 -8.07
C ILE A 271 -6.34 -1.53 -7.81
N LYS A 272 -6.85 -2.35 -8.74
CA LYS A 272 -8.12 -3.06 -8.57
C LYS A 272 -7.84 -4.55 -8.42
N THR A 273 -8.44 -5.17 -7.41
CA THR A 273 -8.39 -6.62 -7.23
C THR A 273 -9.81 -7.15 -7.38
N ASP A 274 -10.01 -8.00 -8.39
CA ASP A 274 -11.30 -8.61 -8.73
C ASP A 274 -11.18 -10.14 -8.69
N TRP A 275 -12.31 -10.83 -8.59
CA TRP A 275 -12.37 -12.30 -8.67
C TRP A 275 -12.41 -12.72 -10.13
N ALA A 276 -11.73 -13.80 -10.46
CA ALA A 276 -11.80 -14.39 -11.79
C ALA A 276 -11.83 -15.91 -11.68
N ASN A 277 -12.45 -16.57 -12.66
CA ASN A 277 -12.19 -17.96 -12.91
C ASN A 277 -10.82 -18.09 -13.58
N ASN A 278 -9.92 -18.87 -13.00
CA ASN A 278 -8.56 -19.04 -13.54
C ASN A 278 -8.44 -20.23 -14.49
N SER A 279 -9.27 -21.27 -14.33
CA SER A 279 -9.27 -22.43 -15.22
C SER A 279 -10.61 -23.15 -15.19
N GLU A 280 -10.90 -23.92 -16.23
CA GLU A 280 -12.01 -24.88 -16.25
C GLU A 280 -11.58 -26.22 -15.61
N LYS A 281 -11.00 -26.10 -14.41
CA LYS A 281 -10.61 -27.24 -13.58
C LYS A 281 -11.03 -26.98 -12.16
N LEU A 282 -11.58 -28.00 -11.53
CA LEU A 282 -12.03 -27.94 -10.16
C LEU A 282 -10.85 -27.92 -9.17
N LEU A 283 -10.36 -26.73 -8.86
CA LEU A 283 -9.21 -26.54 -7.96
C LEU A 283 -9.60 -25.77 -6.70
N ARG A 284 -10.28 -24.63 -6.87
CA ARG A 284 -10.69 -23.73 -5.78
C ARG A 284 -12.13 -23.31 -6.01
N PRO A 285 -13.08 -24.24 -5.85
CA PRO A 285 -14.48 -23.96 -6.12
C PRO A 285 -15.01 -22.89 -5.17
N ALA A 286 -15.72 -21.92 -5.73
CA ALA A 286 -16.38 -20.85 -4.99
C ALA A 286 -17.68 -20.41 -5.65
N VAL A 287 -18.54 -19.78 -4.86
CA VAL A 287 -19.75 -19.12 -5.36
C VAL A 287 -19.66 -17.62 -5.07
N VAL A 288 -19.74 -16.81 -6.11
CA VAL A 288 -19.95 -15.35 -5.99
C VAL A 288 -21.42 -15.11 -5.72
N ALA A 289 -21.71 -14.36 -4.66
CA ALA A 289 -23.04 -14.01 -4.22
C ALA A 289 -23.11 -12.52 -3.85
N THR A 290 -24.32 -11.97 -3.77
CA THR A 290 -24.58 -10.67 -3.17
C THR A 290 -25.52 -10.82 -1.98
N VAL A 291 -25.16 -10.23 -0.84
CA VAL A 291 -26.02 -10.12 0.34
C VAL A 291 -26.73 -8.77 0.27
N GLU A 292 -28.05 -8.81 0.18
CA GLU A 292 -28.94 -7.65 0.05
C GLU A 292 -29.69 -7.43 1.37
N HIS A 293 -29.65 -6.20 1.91
CA HIS A 293 -30.30 -5.81 3.16
C HIS A 293 -30.62 -4.31 3.16
N ASP A 294 -31.88 -3.91 3.33
CA ASP A 294 -32.30 -2.50 3.45
C ASP A 294 -31.58 -1.58 2.43
N ASP A 295 -31.71 -1.89 1.13
CA ASP A 295 -31.10 -1.19 -0.01
C ASP A 295 -29.56 -1.22 -0.10
N THR A 296 -28.88 -1.88 0.84
CA THR A 296 -27.45 -2.16 0.75
C THR A 296 -27.19 -3.49 0.05
N VAL A 297 -26.25 -3.49 -0.90
CA VAL A 297 -25.81 -4.69 -1.62
C VAL A 297 -24.32 -4.88 -1.36
N GLN A 298 -23.96 -6.00 -0.74
CA GLN A 298 -22.57 -6.37 -0.53
C GLN A 298 -22.24 -7.63 -1.32
N GLU A 299 -21.14 -7.61 -2.08
CA GLU A 299 -20.62 -8.81 -2.72
C GLU A 299 -19.92 -9.74 -1.72
N ALA A 300 -20.11 -11.04 -1.88
CA ALA A 300 -19.56 -12.10 -1.06
C ALA A 300 -18.99 -13.21 -1.94
N VAL A 301 -17.88 -13.80 -1.53
CA VAL A 301 -17.30 -14.98 -2.17
C VAL A 301 -17.31 -16.13 -1.18
N LEU A 302 -18.08 -17.16 -1.50
CA LEU A 302 -18.25 -18.34 -0.68
C LEU A 302 -17.30 -19.43 -1.19
N GLU A 303 -16.09 -19.47 -0.64
CA GLU A 303 -15.15 -20.55 -0.90
C GLU A 303 -15.62 -21.86 -0.28
N LEU A 304 -15.39 -22.99 -0.96
CA LEU A 304 -15.81 -24.29 -0.47
C LEU A 304 -15.23 -24.57 0.93
N ASN A 305 -16.12 -24.94 1.85
CA ASN A 305 -15.83 -25.25 3.25
C ASN A 305 -15.25 -24.10 4.08
N LYS A 306 -15.25 -22.86 3.59
CA LYS A 306 -14.83 -21.69 4.37
C LYS A 306 -16.04 -20.85 4.81
N PRO A 307 -16.13 -20.46 6.09
CA PRO A 307 -17.21 -19.59 6.54
C PRO A 307 -17.00 -18.17 6.03
N PHE A 308 -18.05 -17.57 5.50
CA PHE A 308 -18.12 -16.14 5.22
C PHE A 308 -18.99 -15.48 6.28
N HIS A 309 -18.44 -14.48 6.97
CA HIS A 309 -19.13 -13.77 8.04
C HIS A 309 -19.62 -12.41 7.53
N HIS A 310 -20.92 -12.18 7.63
CA HIS A 310 -21.54 -10.90 7.30
C HIS A 310 -22.20 -10.30 8.54
N LYS A 311 -21.73 -9.12 8.95
CA LYS A 311 -22.31 -8.40 10.10
C LYS A 311 -23.51 -7.58 9.63
N THR A 312 -24.60 -7.68 10.38
CA THR A 312 -25.84 -6.95 10.16
C THR A 312 -26.26 -6.25 11.46
N ARG A 313 -27.24 -5.35 11.39
CA ARG A 313 -27.84 -4.74 12.58
C ARG A 313 -28.52 -5.75 13.52
N PHE A 314 -28.86 -6.94 13.01
CA PHE A 314 -29.54 -8.00 13.75
C PHE A 314 -28.59 -9.10 14.27
N GLY A 315 -27.27 -8.96 14.04
CA GLY A 315 -26.27 -9.95 14.41
C GLY A 315 -25.39 -10.36 13.23
N THR A 316 -24.67 -11.48 13.37
CA THR A 316 -23.77 -11.98 12.32
C THR A 316 -24.42 -13.16 11.59
N VAL A 317 -24.56 -13.04 10.28
CA VAL A 317 -24.93 -14.16 9.40
C VAL A 317 -23.66 -14.85 8.93
N VAL A 318 -23.64 -16.18 9.03
CA VAL A 318 -22.54 -17.02 8.56
C VAL A 318 -23.02 -17.82 7.36
N LEU A 319 -22.40 -17.60 6.21
CA LEU A 319 -22.66 -18.33 4.98
C LEU A 319 -21.57 -19.37 4.78
N LEU A 320 -21.96 -20.57 4.39
CA LEU A 320 -21.03 -21.68 4.20
C LEU A 320 -21.43 -22.48 2.96
N TYR A 321 -20.56 -22.47 1.96
CA TYR A 321 -20.68 -23.33 0.80
C TYR A 321 -20.08 -24.71 1.12
N ARG A 322 -20.88 -25.78 0.96
CA ARG A 322 -20.45 -27.17 1.11
C ARG A 322 -20.97 -27.98 -0.06
N ARG A 323 -20.23 -29.04 -0.41
CA ARG A 323 -20.78 -30.12 -1.21
C ARG A 323 -21.74 -30.94 -0.36
N GLN A 324 -22.90 -31.24 -0.91
CA GLN A 324 -23.67 -32.35 -0.40
C GLN A 324 -23.00 -33.62 -0.91
N THR A 325 -22.49 -34.45 0.00
CA THR A 325 -22.26 -35.85 -0.36
C THR A 325 -23.62 -36.39 -0.79
N GLY A 326 -23.67 -37.06 -1.95
CA GLY A 326 -24.85 -37.84 -2.33
C GLY A 326 -25.23 -38.81 -1.19
N PRO A 327 -26.38 -39.47 -1.25
CA PRO A 327 -26.74 -40.46 -0.24
C PRO A 327 -25.65 -41.53 -0.18
N SER A 328 -24.70 -41.37 0.74
CA SER A 328 -23.81 -42.44 1.17
C SER A 328 -24.75 -43.49 1.75
N GLU A 329 -24.66 -44.70 1.21
CA GLU A 329 -25.23 -45.90 1.80
C GLU A 329 -25.14 -45.79 3.32
N ARG A 330 -26.29 -45.56 3.96
CA ARG A 330 -26.44 -45.87 5.37
C ARG A 330 -26.41 -47.39 5.42
N THR A 331 -25.21 -47.97 5.48
CA THR A 331 -25.07 -49.35 5.92
C THR A 331 -25.58 -49.42 7.35
N ASN A 332 -26.65 -50.20 7.52
CA ASN A 332 -27.16 -50.64 8.80
C ASN A 332 -26.10 -51.35 9.64
#